data_AF-A0A959H561-F1
#
_entry.id   AF-A0A959H561-F1
#
_cell.length_a   1.000
_cell.length_b   1.000
_cell.length_c   1.000
_cell.angle_alpha   90.00
_cell.angle_beta   90.00
_cell.angle_gamma   90.00
#
_symmetry.space_group_name_H-M   'P 1'
#
loop_
_entity.id
_entity.type
_entity.pdbx_description
1 polymer ?
#
loop_
_entity_poly.entity_id
_entity_poly.type
_entity_poly.pdbx_seq_one_letter_code
_entity_poly.pdbx_strand_id
1 'polypeptide(L)'
;MSSFLKAALATNPIVLMDAGARGGAGELKRLAPWIHAYGFEPHPASFQELSLASGPYAWQQYLPLALGAKPGRQTLHLTRHPSYSSFLEVDWAVHRRHLQLMPLYEQWREALAPVGQVEVKVQTLDQVAEEQGIRHIGLLKLDTQGTELDILRGAKALLEEKRISLIKCEVSFIPFYKGQCLFEDVSRFLKGYGYVFVDCLYYPEVVHERRPFGKGRASPVEGVVERPHFAMGGDAIFYQPVPCSGQDALLTGILLAEMGYFSPAYEVLLEFSGLDGEEVGSLLRALSKPSFRQRLKKAARRWLPPVVSSWLKGE
;
A
#
# COMPACT_ATOMS: atom_id res chain seq x y z
N MET A 1 2.21 -5.35 -24.10
CA MET A 1 3.50 -4.94 -23.49
C MET A 1 4.62 -5.08 -24.53
N SER A 2 5.60 -4.17 -24.60
CA SER A 2 6.70 -4.20 -25.59
C SER A 2 7.58 -5.44 -25.42
N SER A 3 8.26 -5.89 -26.50
CA SER A 3 9.23 -7.00 -26.45
C SER A 3 10.37 -6.74 -25.47
N PHE A 4 10.89 -5.50 -25.44
CA PHE A 4 11.91 -5.06 -24.51
C PHE A 4 11.51 -5.24 -23.03
N LEU A 5 10.32 -4.78 -22.64
CA LEU A 5 9.85 -4.88 -21.26
C LEU A 5 9.64 -6.35 -20.84
N LYS A 6 9.20 -7.20 -21.76
CA LYS A 6 9.11 -8.64 -21.50
C LYS A 6 10.48 -9.28 -21.30
N ALA A 7 11.47 -8.90 -22.11
CA ALA A 7 12.83 -9.43 -21.99
C ALA A 7 13.49 -8.97 -20.68
N ALA A 8 13.32 -7.70 -20.32
CA ALA A 8 13.82 -7.13 -19.07
C ALA A 8 13.26 -7.82 -17.81
N LEU A 9 11.96 -8.13 -17.82
CA LEU A 9 11.28 -8.79 -16.69
C LEU A 9 11.41 -10.32 -16.70
N ALA A 10 11.78 -10.94 -17.82
CA ALA A 10 11.95 -12.39 -17.92
C ALA A 10 13.21 -12.89 -17.23
N THR A 11 14.23 -12.03 -17.07
CA THR A 11 15.51 -12.41 -16.46
C THR A 11 15.54 -12.21 -14.95
N ASN A 12 14.69 -11.33 -14.40
CA ASN A 12 14.49 -11.19 -12.97
C ASN A 12 13.03 -10.85 -12.63
N PRO A 13 12.33 -11.73 -11.89
CA PRO A 13 10.96 -11.46 -11.46
C PRO A 13 10.93 -10.31 -10.45
N ILE A 14 9.84 -9.57 -10.45
CA ILE A 14 9.53 -8.55 -9.44
C ILE A 14 9.11 -9.26 -8.17
N VAL A 15 9.82 -9.04 -7.08
CA VAL A 15 9.38 -9.52 -5.76
C VAL A 15 8.40 -8.53 -5.16
N LEU A 16 7.19 -9.00 -4.88
CA LEU A 16 6.16 -8.29 -4.11
C LEU A 16 6.05 -8.92 -2.73
N MET A 17 6.21 -8.12 -1.69
CA MET A 17 5.96 -8.56 -0.31
C MET A 17 4.74 -7.80 0.24
N ASP A 18 3.77 -8.53 0.78
CA ASP A 18 2.53 -7.96 1.33
C ASP A 18 2.34 -8.37 2.80
N ALA A 19 2.60 -7.45 3.72
CA ALA A 19 2.34 -7.62 5.14
C ALA A 19 0.90 -7.24 5.47
N GLY A 20 0.10 -8.19 5.96
CA GLY A 20 -1.35 -8.03 6.07
C GLY A 20 -2.06 -8.46 4.78
N ALA A 21 -1.75 -9.67 4.31
CA ALA A 21 -2.16 -10.16 2.99
C ALA A 21 -3.62 -10.63 2.89
N ARG A 22 -4.50 -10.24 3.82
CA ARG A 22 -5.91 -10.68 3.82
C ARG A 22 -6.57 -10.39 2.47
N GLY A 23 -7.16 -11.42 1.87
CA GLY A 23 -7.81 -11.31 0.56
C GLY A 23 -6.85 -11.37 -0.65
N GLY A 24 -5.56 -11.54 -0.41
CA GLY A 24 -4.52 -11.71 -1.43
C GLY A 24 -3.86 -10.40 -1.85
N ALA A 25 -2.64 -10.52 -2.35
CA ALA A 25 -1.94 -9.38 -2.94
C ALA A 25 -2.72 -8.88 -4.18
N GLY A 26 -3.15 -7.63 -4.14
CA GLY A 26 -4.02 -7.03 -5.17
C GLY A 26 -3.32 -6.06 -6.12
N GLU A 27 -2.04 -5.80 -5.89
CA GLU A 27 -1.26 -4.74 -6.53
C GLU A 27 -0.67 -5.16 -7.88
N LEU A 28 -0.37 -4.16 -8.73
CA LEU A 28 0.40 -4.34 -9.97
C LEU A 28 -0.14 -5.39 -10.95
N LYS A 29 -1.47 -5.49 -11.10
CA LYS A 29 -2.15 -6.53 -11.92
C LYS A 29 -1.61 -6.67 -13.35
N ARG A 30 -1.17 -5.60 -14.01
CA ARG A 30 -0.61 -5.67 -15.37
C ARG A 30 0.76 -6.34 -15.42
N LEU A 31 1.50 -6.30 -14.30
CA LEU A 31 2.83 -6.90 -14.15
C LEU A 31 2.76 -8.28 -13.49
N ALA A 32 1.57 -8.77 -13.15
CA ALA A 32 1.39 -10.04 -12.44
C ALA A 32 2.12 -11.24 -13.07
N PRO A 33 2.19 -11.41 -14.42
CA PRO A 33 2.97 -12.48 -15.05
C PRO A 33 4.49 -12.43 -14.84
N TRP A 34 5.01 -11.42 -14.14
CA TRP A 34 6.42 -11.28 -13.79
C TRP A 34 6.63 -11.08 -12.29
N ILE A 35 5.58 -11.24 -11.48
CA ILE A 35 5.66 -11.04 -10.03
C ILE A 35 5.74 -12.37 -9.31
N HIS A 36 6.68 -12.43 -8.35
CA HIS A 36 6.73 -13.44 -7.30
C HIS A 36 6.24 -12.78 -6.01
N ALA A 37 5.03 -13.16 -5.58
CA ALA A 37 4.37 -12.55 -4.43
C ALA A 37 4.56 -13.38 -3.15
N TYR A 38 4.96 -12.72 -2.07
CA TYR A 38 5.02 -13.28 -0.72
C TYR A 38 4.02 -12.52 0.15
N GLY A 39 3.00 -13.20 0.66
CA GLY A 39 2.02 -12.60 1.57
C GLY A 39 2.14 -13.14 2.99
N PHE A 40 1.99 -12.27 3.97
CA PHE A 40 2.09 -12.58 5.40
C PHE A 40 0.73 -12.33 6.06
N GLU A 41 0.11 -13.38 6.59
CA GLU A 41 -1.20 -13.32 7.22
C GLU A 41 -1.20 -14.13 8.53
N PRO A 42 -1.11 -13.45 9.69
CA PRO A 42 -1.08 -14.13 10.99
C PRO A 42 -2.45 -14.58 11.50
N HIS A 43 -3.57 -14.03 11.00
CA HIS A 43 -4.90 -14.38 11.46
C HIS A 43 -5.30 -15.78 10.94
N PRO A 44 -5.51 -16.79 11.82
CA PRO A 44 -5.61 -18.19 11.39
C PRO A 44 -6.71 -18.47 10.35
N ALA A 45 -7.91 -17.92 10.55
CA ALA A 45 -9.02 -18.14 9.60
C ALA A 45 -8.78 -17.40 8.27
N SER A 46 -8.15 -16.22 8.32
CA SER A 46 -7.84 -15.45 7.11
C SER A 46 -6.72 -16.11 6.32
N PHE A 47 -5.71 -16.66 7.00
CA PHE A 47 -4.68 -17.48 6.36
C PHE A 47 -5.28 -18.73 5.73
N GLN A 48 -6.23 -19.41 6.40
CA GLN A 48 -6.88 -20.58 5.84
C GLN A 48 -7.61 -20.25 4.53
N GLU A 49 -8.41 -19.18 4.49
CA GLU A 49 -9.06 -18.69 3.27
C GLU A 49 -8.03 -18.36 2.17
N LEU A 50 -6.96 -17.68 2.55
CA LEU A 50 -5.91 -17.24 1.64
C LEU A 50 -5.10 -18.39 1.05
N SER A 51 -4.84 -19.44 1.84
CA SER A 51 -4.08 -20.63 1.42
C SER A 51 -4.79 -21.44 0.34
N LEU A 52 -6.12 -21.30 0.23
CA LEU A 52 -6.94 -21.92 -0.79
C LEU A 52 -7.09 -21.05 -2.04
N ALA A 53 -6.71 -19.77 -1.97
CA ALA A 53 -6.86 -18.83 -3.06
C ALA A 53 -5.71 -18.93 -4.08
N SER A 54 -6.07 -19.01 -5.36
CA SER A 54 -5.14 -18.71 -6.45
C SER A 54 -5.17 -17.22 -6.76
N GLY A 55 -4.04 -16.69 -7.22
CA GLY A 55 -3.92 -15.29 -7.60
C GLY A 55 -3.27 -15.14 -8.98
N PRO A 56 -3.24 -13.91 -9.51
CA PRO A 56 -2.87 -13.66 -10.91
C PRO A 56 -1.36 -13.68 -11.16
N TYR A 57 -0.56 -13.88 -10.11
CA TYR A 57 0.89 -13.75 -10.15
C TYR A 57 1.57 -14.97 -10.77
N ALA A 58 2.74 -14.76 -11.40
CA ALA A 58 3.54 -15.84 -11.95
C ALA A 58 3.89 -16.89 -10.90
N TRP A 59 4.12 -16.43 -9.68
CA TRP A 59 4.28 -17.27 -8.51
C TRP A 59 3.79 -16.54 -7.27
N GLN A 60 3.20 -17.27 -6.31
CA GLN A 60 2.79 -16.71 -5.03
C GLN A 60 2.90 -17.72 -3.89
N GLN A 61 3.23 -17.23 -2.71
CA GLN A 61 3.25 -17.99 -1.46
C GLN A 61 2.70 -17.14 -0.32
N TYR A 62 1.89 -17.78 0.53
CA TYR A 62 1.38 -17.18 1.75
C TYR A 62 1.98 -17.86 2.97
N LEU A 63 2.34 -17.07 3.98
CA LEU A 63 3.00 -17.54 5.20
C LEU A 63 2.13 -17.21 6.43
N PRO A 64 1.88 -18.18 7.33
CA PRO A 64 1.04 -18.00 8.52
C PRO A 64 1.84 -17.35 9.65
N LEU A 65 2.40 -16.17 9.40
CA LEU A 65 3.23 -15.43 10.34
C LEU A 65 3.01 -13.93 10.18
N ALA A 66 3.32 -13.20 11.24
CA ALA A 66 3.42 -11.75 11.20
C ALA A 66 4.87 -11.32 10.97
N LEU A 67 5.02 -10.13 10.40
CA LEU A 67 6.31 -9.43 10.39
C LEU A 67 6.39 -8.48 11.59
N GLY A 68 7.59 -8.24 12.10
CA GLY A 68 7.79 -7.30 13.21
C GLY A 68 9.26 -6.94 13.44
N ALA A 69 9.52 -6.15 14.47
CA ALA A 69 10.85 -5.62 14.75
C ALA A 69 11.86 -6.68 15.22
N LYS A 70 11.38 -7.80 15.78
CA LYS A 70 12.19 -8.90 16.33
C LYS A 70 11.48 -10.24 16.10
N PRO A 71 12.22 -11.35 15.95
CA PRO A 71 11.61 -12.66 15.86
C PRO A 71 11.03 -13.10 17.21
N GLY A 72 10.00 -13.95 17.18
CA GLY A 72 9.42 -14.51 18.39
C GLY A 72 7.96 -14.90 18.24
N ARG A 73 7.21 -14.70 19.31
CA ARG A 73 5.75 -14.84 19.36
C ARG A 73 5.15 -13.58 19.95
N GLN A 74 3.99 -13.20 19.44
CA GLN A 74 3.27 -12.02 19.91
C GLN A 74 1.77 -12.28 19.86
N THR A 75 1.05 -11.64 20.78
CA THR A 75 -0.41 -11.72 20.87
C THR A 75 -1.04 -10.86 19.79
N LEU A 76 -1.83 -11.48 18.91
CA LEU A 76 -2.73 -10.81 17.98
C LEU A 76 -4.09 -10.61 18.65
N HIS A 77 -4.53 -9.36 18.80
CA HIS A 77 -5.87 -9.03 19.28
C HIS A 77 -6.87 -9.15 18.14
N LEU A 78 -7.82 -10.07 18.29
CA LEU A 78 -8.82 -10.36 17.27
C LEU A 78 -10.03 -9.45 17.42
N THR A 79 -10.47 -8.89 16.29
CA THR A 79 -11.69 -8.09 16.18
C THR A 79 -12.77 -8.87 15.44
N ARG A 80 -14.04 -8.48 15.63
CA ARG A 80 -15.18 -9.12 14.97
C ARG A 80 -15.00 -9.19 13.45
N HIS A 81 -14.53 -8.12 12.84
CA HIS A 81 -14.11 -8.14 11.45
C HIS A 81 -12.59 -8.34 11.36
N PRO A 82 -12.07 -9.40 10.70
CA PRO A 82 -10.66 -9.76 10.73
C PRO A 82 -9.69 -8.66 10.26
N SER A 83 -10.09 -7.80 9.30
CA SER A 83 -9.23 -6.70 8.81
C SER A 83 -8.76 -5.72 9.87
N TYR A 84 -9.41 -5.65 11.03
CA TYR A 84 -9.03 -4.70 12.09
C TYR A 84 -8.23 -5.35 13.23
N SER A 85 -7.84 -6.61 13.07
CA SER A 85 -7.01 -7.30 14.06
C SER A 85 -5.60 -6.72 14.04
N SER A 86 -5.01 -6.52 15.22
CA SER A 86 -3.71 -5.86 15.37
C SER A 86 -2.97 -6.44 16.58
N PHE A 87 -1.65 -6.25 16.62
CA PHE A 87 -0.89 -6.42 17.86
C PHE A 87 -1.15 -5.31 18.88
N LEU A 88 -1.78 -4.22 18.45
CA LEU A 88 -2.16 -3.12 19.30
C LEU A 88 -3.63 -3.24 19.71
N GLU A 89 -3.95 -2.77 20.92
CA GLU A 89 -5.33 -2.67 21.38
C GLU A 89 -6.02 -1.45 20.78
N VAL A 90 -7.31 -1.57 20.44
CA VAL A 90 -8.13 -0.43 19.98
C VAL A 90 -8.20 0.66 21.06
N ASP A 91 -7.98 1.92 20.67
CA ASP A 91 -8.15 3.08 21.54
C ASP A 91 -9.57 3.65 21.44
N TRP A 92 -10.48 3.10 22.24
CA TRP A 92 -11.88 3.54 22.28
C TRP A 92 -12.08 5.01 22.62
N ALA A 93 -11.13 5.63 23.35
CA ALA A 93 -11.22 7.05 23.70
C ALA A 93 -10.94 7.92 22.48
N VAL A 94 -9.93 7.56 21.66
CA VAL A 94 -9.64 8.23 20.38
C VAL A 94 -10.79 8.01 19.40
N HIS A 95 -11.25 6.76 19.22
CA HIS A 95 -12.39 6.46 18.35
C HIS A 95 -13.64 7.28 18.72
N ARG A 96 -13.99 7.34 20.01
CA ARG A 96 -15.13 8.16 20.47
C ARG A 96 -14.88 9.65 20.21
N ARG A 97 -13.70 10.17 20.58
CA ARG A 97 -13.37 11.59 20.43
C ARG A 97 -13.45 12.06 18.99
N HIS A 98 -13.01 11.24 18.03
CA HIS A 98 -12.86 11.67 16.64
C HIS A 98 -13.94 11.17 15.69
N LEU A 99 -14.61 10.06 16.00
CA LEU A 99 -15.49 9.38 15.04
C LEU A 99 -16.95 9.27 15.49
N GLN A 100 -17.31 9.57 16.74
CA GLN A 100 -18.65 9.25 17.29
C GLN A 100 -19.84 9.85 16.54
N LEU A 101 -19.65 10.94 15.77
CA LEU A 101 -20.69 11.59 14.97
C LEU A 101 -20.62 11.21 13.48
N MET A 102 -19.70 10.32 13.09
CA MET A 102 -19.60 9.86 11.72
C MET A 102 -20.73 8.88 11.39
N PRO A 103 -21.33 8.96 10.18
CA PRO A 103 -22.45 8.10 9.80
C PRO A 103 -22.18 6.59 9.92
N LEU A 104 -20.92 6.15 9.77
CA LEU A 104 -20.51 4.74 9.82
C LEU A 104 -19.94 4.33 11.19
N TYR A 105 -19.97 5.21 12.19
CA TYR A 105 -19.31 4.97 13.47
C TYR A 105 -19.75 3.68 14.17
N GLU A 106 -21.07 3.45 14.30
CA GLU A 106 -21.56 2.26 14.99
C GLU A 106 -21.21 0.97 14.23
N GLN A 107 -21.19 1.01 12.90
CA GLN A 107 -20.76 -0.14 12.07
C GLN A 107 -19.28 -0.43 12.28
N TRP A 108 -18.43 0.60 12.27
CA TRP A 108 -17.00 0.45 12.56
C TRP A 108 -16.76 -0.04 13.98
N ARG A 109 -17.48 0.52 14.97
CA ARG A 109 -17.40 0.11 16.36
C ARG A 109 -17.78 -1.36 16.53
N GLU A 110 -18.82 -1.82 15.85
CA GLU A 110 -19.22 -3.23 15.87
C GLU A 110 -18.15 -4.13 15.24
N ALA A 111 -17.55 -3.69 14.13
CA ALA A 111 -16.49 -4.42 13.43
C ALA A 111 -15.18 -4.50 14.22
N LEU A 112 -14.85 -3.45 14.98
CA LEU A 112 -13.69 -3.34 15.88
C LEU A 112 -13.88 -4.04 17.24
N ALA A 113 -15.08 -4.57 17.52
CA ALA A 113 -15.36 -5.22 18.80
C ALA A 113 -14.39 -6.39 19.03
N PRO A 114 -13.72 -6.49 20.20
CA PRO A 114 -12.79 -7.58 20.48
C PRO A 114 -13.53 -8.92 20.57
N VAL A 115 -13.01 -9.95 19.93
CA VAL A 115 -13.59 -11.30 19.93
C VAL A 115 -12.64 -12.37 20.47
N GLY A 116 -11.37 -12.03 20.68
CA GLY A 116 -10.40 -12.96 21.24
C GLY A 116 -8.95 -12.50 21.08
N GLN A 117 -8.04 -13.40 21.39
CA GLN A 117 -6.60 -13.21 21.21
C GLN A 117 -5.98 -14.53 20.75
N VAL A 118 -4.93 -14.46 19.95
CA VAL A 118 -4.18 -15.64 19.52
C VAL A 118 -2.68 -15.32 19.47
N GLU A 119 -1.87 -16.26 19.95
CA GLU A 119 -0.41 -16.17 19.84
C GLU A 119 0.04 -16.58 18.44
N VAL A 120 0.74 -15.69 17.74
CA VAL A 120 1.22 -15.91 16.36
C VAL A 120 2.74 -15.87 16.29
N LYS A 121 3.31 -16.52 15.27
CA LYS A 121 4.75 -16.45 14.99
C LYS A 121 5.08 -15.08 14.40
N VAL A 122 6.20 -14.49 14.84
CA VAL A 122 6.75 -13.25 14.30
C VAL A 122 8.14 -13.51 13.73
N GLN A 123 8.42 -12.99 12.54
CA GLN A 123 9.75 -12.89 11.96
C GLN A 123 10.07 -11.45 11.55
N THR A 124 11.34 -11.12 11.40
CA THR A 124 11.76 -9.85 10.80
C THR A 124 11.72 -9.94 9.29
N LEU A 125 11.58 -8.81 8.60
CA LEU A 125 11.62 -8.79 7.14
C LEU A 125 12.99 -9.22 6.61
N ASP A 126 14.07 -8.81 7.30
CA ASP A 126 15.44 -9.23 6.99
C ASP A 126 15.58 -10.76 7.06
N GLN A 127 15.08 -11.40 8.12
CA GLN A 127 15.13 -12.87 8.27
C GLN A 127 14.36 -13.58 7.16
N VAL A 128 13.16 -13.10 6.82
CA VAL A 128 12.38 -13.71 5.73
C VAL A 128 13.10 -13.55 4.40
N ALA A 129 13.65 -12.37 4.11
CA ALA A 129 14.39 -12.16 2.87
C ALA A 129 15.62 -13.07 2.76
N GLU A 130 16.33 -13.31 3.87
CA GLU A 130 17.43 -14.26 3.94
C GLU A 130 16.95 -15.71 3.71
N GLU A 131 15.94 -16.17 4.46
CA GLU A 131 15.39 -17.53 4.38
C GLU A 131 14.86 -17.87 2.98
N GLN A 132 14.26 -16.88 2.30
CA GLN A 132 13.71 -17.03 0.95
C GLN A 132 14.73 -16.72 -0.18
N GLY A 133 15.97 -16.35 0.17
CA GLY A 133 17.00 -15.99 -0.81
C GLY A 133 16.66 -14.74 -1.63
N ILE A 134 15.86 -13.83 -1.09
CA ILE A 134 15.34 -12.64 -1.78
C ILE A 134 16.39 -11.54 -1.73
N ARG A 135 16.98 -11.24 -2.89
CA ARG A 135 18.02 -10.22 -3.03
C ARG A 135 17.48 -8.80 -3.14
N HIS A 136 16.26 -8.62 -3.61
CA HIS A 136 15.69 -7.30 -3.82
C HIS A 136 14.16 -7.39 -3.81
N ILE A 137 13.52 -6.43 -3.14
CA ILE A 137 12.06 -6.31 -3.03
C ILE A 137 11.65 -5.15 -3.94
N GLY A 138 10.86 -5.43 -4.98
CA GLY A 138 10.35 -4.39 -5.87
C GLY A 138 9.29 -3.54 -5.17
N LEU A 139 8.32 -4.19 -4.51
CA LEU A 139 7.28 -3.51 -3.75
C LEU A 139 7.08 -4.19 -2.40
N LEU A 140 7.23 -3.42 -1.32
CA LEU A 140 6.79 -3.78 0.01
C LEU A 140 5.47 -3.07 0.32
N LYS A 141 4.38 -3.84 0.48
CA LYS A 141 3.09 -3.36 0.98
C LYS A 141 2.99 -3.67 2.47
N LEU A 142 2.60 -2.66 3.25
CA LEU A 142 2.35 -2.77 4.69
C LEU A 142 0.93 -2.27 4.98
N ASP A 143 0.08 -3.13 5.51
CA ASP A 143 -1.30 -2.85 5.92
C ASP A 143 -1.60 -3.75 7.13
N THR A 144 -1.10 -3.33 8.30
CA THR A 144 -1.04 -4.16 9.51
C THR A 144 -1.70 -3.51 10.72
N GLN A 145 -2.55 -2.50 10.46
CA GLN A 145 -3.36 -1.86 11.48
C GLN A 145 -2.50 -1.30 12.63
N GLY A 146 -1.43 -0.59 12.28
CA GLY A 146 -0.66 0.26 13.20
C GLY A 146 0.73 -0.24 13.59
N THR A 147 1.17 -1.37 13.06
CA THR A 147 2.51 -1.96 13.35
C THR A 147 3.54 -1.75 12.24
N GLU A 148 3.24 -0.89 11.27
CA GLU A 148 4.05 -0.73 10.05
C GLU A 148 5.48 -0.28 10.38
N LEU A 149 5.65 0.64 11.34
CA LEU A 149 6.97 1.10 11.76
C LEU A 149 7.81 -0.03 12.40
N ASP A 150 7.19 -0.94 13.14
CA ASP A 150 7.91 -2.06 13.75
C ASP A 150 8.37 -3.07 12.70
N ILE A 151 7.57 -3.30 11.66
CA ILE A 151 7.99 -4.11 10.50
C ILE A 151 9.18 -3.46 9.80
N LEU A 152 9.14 -2.14 9.58
CA LEU A 152 10.24 -1.40 8.99
C LEU A 152 11.51 -1.44 9.85
N ARG A 153 11.39 -1.44 11.19
CA ARG A 153 12.53 -1.66 12.10
C ARG A 153 13.13 -3.06 11.97
N GLY A 154 12.32 -4.06 11.63
CA GLY A 154 12.75 -5.42 11.29
C GLY A 154 13.27 -5.58 9.85
N ALA A 155 13.31 -4.51 9.06
CA ALA A 155 13.83 -4.48 7.69
C ALA A 155 15.14 -3.68 7.61
N LYS A 156 15.89 -3.59 8.72
CA LYS A 156 17.01 -2.67 8.86
C LYS A 156 18.08 -2.92 7.80
N ALA A 157 18.53 -4.17 7.62
CA ALA A 157 19.56 -4.48 6.65
C ALA A 157 19.08 -4.20 5.22
N LEU A 158 17.84 -4.59 4.88
CA LEU A 158 17.25 -4.32 3.58
C LEU A 158 17.17 -2.81 3.27
N LEU A 159 16.83 -1.98 4.27
CA LEU A 159 16.75 -0.53 4.12
C LEU A 159 18.14 0.12 4.01
N GLU A 160 19.10 -0.28 4.84
CA GLU A 160 20.50 0.22 4.79
C GLU A 160 21.17 -0.12 3.46
N GLU A 161 20.94 -1.34 2.97
CA GLU A 161 21.44 -1.83 1.69
C GLU A 161 20.59 -1.36 0.50
N LYS A 162 19.53 -0.57 0.73
CA LYS A 162 18.63 -0.01 -0.31
C LYS A 162 17.94 -1.05 -1.20
N ARG A 163 17.71 -2.25 -0.67
CA ARG A 163 17.18 -3.42 -1.38
C ARG A 163 15.65 -3.44 -1.52
N ILE A 164 14.97 -2.34 -1.23
CA ILE A 164 13.52 -2.18 -1.41
C ILE A 164 13.28 -0.99 -2.33
N SER A 165 12.72 -1.19 -3.53
CA SER A 165 12.50 -0.08 -4.47
C SER A 165 11.37 0.84 -4.01
N LEU A 166 10.19 0.26 -3.74
CA LEU A 166 9.00 0.99 -3.33
C LEU A 166 8.41 0.41 -2.04
N ILE A 167 7.89 1.31 -1.21
CA ILE A 167 7.16 0.97 0.01
C ILE A 167 5.79 1.65 -0.09
N LYS A 168 4.72 0.84 -0.08
CA LYS A 168 3.34 1.29 0.10
C LYS A 168 2.93 0.98 1.53
N CYS A 169 2.71 1.99 2.34
CA CYS A 169 2.49 1.86 3.77
C CYS A 169 1.13 2.46 4.14
N GLU A 170 0.23 1.68 4.73
CA GLU A 170 -0.91 2.22 5.45
C GLU A 170 -0.38 3.10 6.59
N VAL A 171 -0.85 4.34 6.65
CA VAL A 171 -0.48 5.30 7.69
C VAL A 171 -1.73 5.92 8.26
N SER A 172 -1.69 6.23 9.55
CA SER A 172 -2.75 6.97 10.23
C SER A 172 -2.25 8.37 10.64
N PHE A 173 -3.17 9.34 10.67
CA PHE A 173 -2.89 10.69 11.20
C PHE A 173 -3.44 10.89 12.61
N ILE A 174 -4.23 9.93 13.09
CA ILE A 174 -4.67 9.82 14.48
C ILE A 174 -4.46 8.37 14.96
N PRO A 175 -4.15 8.14 16.25
CA PRO A 175 -3.81 6.80 16.74
C PRO A 175 -5.09 6.01 17.07
N PHE A 176 -5.62 5.26 16.12
CA PHE A 176 -6.77 4.37 16.31
C PHE A 176 -6.49 3.24 17.30
N TYR A 177 -5.23 2.83 17.38
CA TYR A 177 -4.76 1.83 18.35
C TYR A 177 -3.80 2.47 19.36
N LYS A 178 -3.76 1.89 20.57
CA LYS A 178 -2.88 2.37 21.65
C LYS A 178 -1.42 2.19 21.24
N GLY A 179 -0.65 3.28 21.29
CA GLY A 179 0.77 3.26 20.94
C GLY A 179 1.04 3.17 19.43
N GLN A 180 0.02 3.31 18.59
CA GLN A 180 0.18 3.34 17.13
C GLN A 180 1.06 4.50 16.69
N CYS A 181 2.02 4.21 15.81
CA CYS A 181 2.84 5.24 15.17
C CYS A 181 2.05 5.96 14.08
N LEU A 182 2.35 7.23 13.86
CA LEU A 182 1.64 8.05 12.87
C LEU A 182 2.48 8.22 11.59
N PHE A 183 1.87 8.80 10.56
CA PHE A 183 2.54 9.09 9.28
C PHE A 183 3.89 9.78 9.47
N GLU A 184 4.00 10.77 10.36
CA GLU A 184 5.24 11.50 10.60
C GLU A 184 6.36 10.62 11.14
N ASP A 185 6.03 9.58 11.90
CA ASP A 185 7.00 8.65 12.47
C ASP A 185 7.56 7.73 11.38
N VAL A 186 6.66 7.16 10.56
CA VAL A 186 7.02 6.34 9.40
C VAL A 186 7.84 7.16 8.40
N SER A 187 7.36 8.35 8.04
CA SER A 187 8.02 9.24 7.08
C SER A 187 9.40 9.66 7.55
N ARG A 188 9.54 10.05 8.83
CA ARG A 188 10.84 10.40 9.42
C ARG A 188 11.79 9.23 9.43
N PHE A 189 11.31 8.03 9.78
CA PHE A 189 12.11 6.81 9.79
C PHE A 189 12.65 6.48 8.40
N LEU A 190 11.77 6.37 7.40
CA LEU A 190 12.15 6.04 6.02
C LEU A 190 13.07 7.09 5.38
N LYS A 191 12.83 8.37 5.67
CA LYS A 191 13.73 9.46 5.25
C LYS A 191 15.15 9.29 5.81
N GLY A 192 15.27 8.74 7.02
CA GLY A 192 16.57 8.39 7.62
C GLY A 192 17.38 7.38 6.80
N TYR A 193 16.71 6.53 6.01
CA TYR A 193 17.31 5.58 5.08
C TYR A 193 17.38 6.09 3.63
N GLY A 194 17.12 7.38 3.42
CA GLY A 194 17.19 8.01 2.10
C GLY A 194 15.99 7.74 1.18
N TYR A 195 14.90 7.17 1.70
CA TYR A 195 13.65 7.03 0.93
C TYR A 195 12.94 8.38 0.80
N VAL A 196 12.29 8.59 -0.34
CA VAL A 196 11.55 9.80 -0.67
C VAL A 196 10.06 9.51 -0.69
N PHE A 197 9.29 10.35 0.00
CA PHE A 197 7.83 10.34 -0.05
C PHE A 197 7.32 10.87 -1.40
N VAL A 198 6.42 10.13 -2.05
CA VAL A 198 5.88 10.44 -3.39
C VAL A 198 4.45 10.95 -3.30
N ASP A 199 3.60 10.22 -2.58
CA ASP A 199 2.15 10.43 -2.59
C ASP A 199 1.50 9.79 -1.35
N CYS A 200 0.29 10.21 -1.01
CA CYS A 200 -0.55 9.58 0.00
C CYS A 200 -1.96 9.41 -0.55
N LEU A 201 -2.35 8.16 -0.82
CA LEU A 201 -3.68 7.83 -1.33
C LEU A 201 -4.68 7.77 -0.18
N TYR A 202 -5.46 8.84 0.00
CA TYR A 202 -6.47 8.91 1.05
C TYR A 202 -7.70 8.05 0.72
N TYR A 203 -8.31 7.43 1.73
CA TYR A 203 -9.55 6.68 1.58
C TYR A 203 -10.76 7.63 1.36
N PRO A 204 -11.30 7.73 0.12
CA PRO A 204 -12.20 8.81 -0.28
C PRO A 204 -13.62 8.64 0.24
N GLU A 205 -14.03 7.41 0.61
CA GLU A 205 -15.35 7.09 1.17
C GLU A 205 -15.63 7.82 2.49
N VAL A 206 -14.56 8.35 3.12
CA VAL A 206 -14.61 9.11 4.36
C VAL A 206 -14.43 10.61 4.14
N VAL A 207 -13.78 11.04 3.03
CA VAL A 207 -13.21 12.40 2.94
C VAL A 207 -13.56 13.18 1.66
N HIS A 208 -14.11 12.57 0.60
CA HIS A 208 -14.21 13.26 -0.69
C HIS A 208 -15.63 13.38 -1.28
N GLU A 209 -16.35 14.34 -0.73
CA GLU A 209 -16.99 15.34 -1.60
C GLU A 209 -16.25 16.67 -1.39
N ARG A 210 -15.88 17.36 -2.47
CA ARG A 210 -15.44 18.76 -2.42
C ARG A 210 -16.61 19.62 -1.92
N ARG A 211 -16.84 19.65 -0.62
CA ARG A 211 -17.86 20.49 -0.02
C ARG A 211 -17.25 21.84 0.34
N PRO A 212 -17.93 22.96 0.00
CA PRO A 212 -17.57 24.29 0.50
C PRO A 212 -17.38 24.26 2.01
N PHE A 213 -16.47 25.09 2.52
CA PHE A 213 -16.30 25.30 3.95
C PHE A 213 -17.67 25.56 4.61
N GLY A 214 -18.03 24.78 5.63
CA GLY A 214 -19.32 24.90 6.34
C GLY A 214 -20.43 23.93 5.93
N LYS A 215 -20.23 23.04 4.95
CA LYS A 215 -21.20 21.96 4.63
C LYS A 215 -20.70 20.60 5.13
N GLY A 216 -21.32 20.05 6.18
CA GLY A 216 -21.05 18.68 6.66
C GLY A 216 -22.07 17.64 6.15
N ARG A 217 -22.11 16.45 6.76
CA ARG A 217 -23.13 15.41 6.57
C ARG A 217 -24.07 15.39 7.77
N ALA A 218 -25.30 14.91 7.59
CA ALA A 218 -26.16 14.63 8.72
C ALA A 218 -25.45 13.64 9.66
N SER A 219 -25.33 14.03 10.92
CA SER A 219 -24.82 13.14 11.96
C SER A 219 -25.96 12.27 12.50
N PRO A 220 -25.67 11.25 13.32
CA PRO A 220 -26.70 10.52 14.06
C PRO A 220 -27.53 11.39 15.02
N VAL A 221 -27.07 12.60 15.35
CA VAL A 221 -27.81 13.56 16.18
C VAL A 221 -28.70 14.44 15.29
N GLU A 222 -30.00 14.43 15.55
CA GLU A 222 -30.99 15.18 14.78
C GLU A 222 -30.64 16.68 14.72
N GLY A 223 -30.70 17.25 13.52
CA GLY A 223 -30.37 18.67 13.28
C GLY A 223 -28.88 19.02 13.33
N VAL A 224 -27.99 18.08 13.68
CA VAL A 224 -26.54 18.30 13.72
C VAL A 224 -25.89 17.81 12.44
N VAL A 225 -25.12 18.72 11.84
CA VAL A 225 -24.34 18.47 10.64
C VAL A 225 -22.87 18.34 11.02
N GLU A 226 -22.33 17.14 10.92
CA GLU A 226 -20.93 16.84 11.24
C GLU A 226 -20.07 17.05 9.99
N ARG A 227 -18.98 17.80 10.13
CA ARG A 227 -17.98 17.89 9.07
C ARG A 227 -16.91 16.84 9.37
N PRO A 228 -16.62 15.89 8.45
CA PRO A 228 -15.44 15.07 8.59
C PRO A 228 -14.21 16.00 8.53
N HIS A 229 -13.52 16.14 9.67
CA HIS A 229 -12.46 17.12 9.88
C HIS A 229 -11.05 16.53 9.74
N PHE A 230 -10.93 15.22 9.46
CA PHE A 230 -9.65 14.52 9.50
C PHE A 230 -9.44 13.66 8.26
N ALA A 231 -8.24 13.75 7.67
CA ALA A 231 -7.70 12.61 6.97
C ALA A 231 -7.43 11.55 8.04
N MET A 232 -8.18 10.44 8.03
CA MET A 232 -7.97 9.37 9.02
C MET A 232 -6.62 8.69 8.83
N GLY A 233 -6.22 8.57 7.58
CA GLY A 233 -5.04 7.89 7.12
C GLY A 233 -5.07 7.76 5.60
N GLY A 234 -4.19 6.91 5.09
CA GLY A 234 -4.13 6.55 3.68
C GLY A 234 -2.94 5.65 3.40
N ASP A 235 -2.74 5.34 2.13
CA ASP A 235 -1.56 4.60 1.69
C ASP A 235 -0.46 5.59 1.28
N ALA A 236 0.55 5.76 2.13
CA ALA A 236 1.73 6.54 1.82
C ALA A 236 2.68 5.74 0.91
N ILE A 237 3.13 6.36 -0.18
CA ILE A 237 4.05 5.78 -1.15
C ILE A 237 5.43 6.41 -0.97
N PHE A 238 6.43 5.56 -0.78
CA PHE A 238 7.83 5.94 -0.72
C PHE A 238 8.63 5.16 -1.77
N TYR A 239 9.72 5.73 -2.26
CA TYR A 239 10.67 5.04 -3.13
C TYR A 239 12.11 5.34 -2.76
N GLN A 240 13.01 4.44 -3.14
CA GLN A 240 14.46 4.65 -3.05
C GLN A 240 14.96 5.32 -4.34
N PRO A 241 15.41 6.59 -4.30
CA PRO A 241 15.84 7.32 -5.49
C PRO A 241 17.20 6.89 -6.03
N VAL A 242 18.02 6.18 -5.24
CA VAL A 242 19.36 5.72 -5.65
C VAL A 242 19.42 4.19 -5.55
N PRO A 243 19.05 3.45 -6.62
CA PRO A 243 19.01 1.99 -6.63
C PRO A 243 20.41 1.36 -6.53
N CYS A 244 20.49 0.11 -6.09
CA CYS A 244 21.76 -0.60 -5.86
C CYS A 244 22.46 -1.05 -7.14
N SER A 245 21.68 -1.23 -8.22
CA SER A 245 22.18 -1.67 -9.52
C SER A 245 21.32 -1.07 -10.64
N GLY A 246 21.84 -1.08 -11.87
CA GLY A 246 21.05 -0.65 -13.03
C GLY A 246 19.82 -1.51 -13.29
N GLN A 247 19.84 -2.78 -12.85
CA GLN A 247 18.67 -3.63 -12.90
C GLN A 247 17.61 -3.23 -11.88
N ASP A 248 18.01 -2.91 -10.65
CA ASP A 248 17.09 -2.40 -9.62
C ASP A 248 16.52 -1.04 -10.03
N ALA A 249 17.32 -0.21 -10.72
CA ALA A 249 16.86 1.04 -11.30
C ALA A 249 15.81 0.83 -12.39
N LEU A 250 16.02 -0.14 -13.29
CA LEU A 250 15.04 -0.51 -14.30
C LEU A 250 13.73 -0.95 -13.66
N LEU A 251 13.78 -1.81 -12.65
CA LEU A 251 12.60 -2.27 -11.91
C LEU A 251 11.90 -1.12 -11.19
N THR A 252 12.64 -0.28 -10.47
CA THR A 252 12.12 0.90 -9.75
C THR A 252 11.38 1.83 -10.70
N GLY A 253 11.97 2.15 -11.86
CA GLY A 253 11.36 2.99 -12.88
C GLY A 253 10.10 2.37 -13.49
N ILE A 254 10.10 1.07 -13.78
CA ILE A 254 8.90 0.35 -14.26
C ILE A 254 7.77 0.43 -13.23
N LEU A 255 8.07 0.19 -11.96
CA LEU A 255 7.09 0.20 -10.88
C LEU A 255 6.50 1.60 -10.65
N LEU A 256 7.34 2.63 -10.58
CA LEU A 256 6.89 4.03 -10.49
C LEU A 256 5.99 4.41 -11.66
N ALA A 257 6.38 4.07 -12.90
CA ALA A 257 5.59 4.36 -14.09
C ALA A 257 4.27 3.56 -14.16
N GLU A 258 4.26 2.30 -13.70
CA GLU A 258 3.04 1.49 -13.59
C GLU A 258 2.06 2.11 -12.58
N MET A 259 2.56 2.70 -11.50
CA MET A 259 1.76 3.46 -10.54
C MET A 259 1.40 4.88 -11.01
N GLY A 260 1.93 5.33 -12.16
CA GLY A 260 1.63 6.62 -12.76
C GLY A 260 2.59 7.76 -12.39
N TYR A 261 3.64 7.49 -11.63
CA TYR A 261 4.65 8.47 -11.21
C TYR A 261 5.77 8.59 -12.24
N PHE A 262 5.44 9.15 -13.42
CA PHE A 262 6.36 9.20 -14.57
C PHE A 262 7.59 10.08 -14.39
N SER A 263 7.49 11.19 -13.64
CA SER A 263 8.63 12.08 -13.40
C SER A 263 9.76 11.39 -12.62
N PRO A 264 9.52 10.83 -11.40
CA PRO A 264 10.57 10.10 -10.69
C PRO A 264 10.98 8.82 -11.42
N ALA A 265 10.06 8.18 -12.18
CA ALA A 265 10.43 7.05 -13.03
C ALA A 265 11.45 7.44 -14.11
N TYR A 266 11.23 8.57 -14.80
CA TYR A 266 12.12 9.07 -15.84
C TYR A 266 13.53 9.35 -15.30
N GLU A 267 13.61 10.03 -14.16
CA GLU A 267 14.87 10.38 -13.48
C GLU A 267 15.66 9.12 -13.13
N VAL A 268 15.05 8.17 -12.41
CA VAL A 268 15.73 6.93 -11.99
C VAL A 268 16.20 6.11 -13.19
N LEU A 269 15.37 6.00 -14.23
CA LEU A 269 15.73 5.25 -15.44
C LEU A 269 16.90 5.91 -16.17
N LEU A 270 16.83 7.22 -16.41
CA LEU A 270 17.85 7.93 -17.17
C LEU A 270 19.20 7.93 -16.45
N GLU A 271 19.21 8.08 -15.13
CA GLU A 271 20.45 8.20 -14.37
C GLU A 271 21.10 6.85 -14.05
N PHE A 272 20.31 5.82 -13.72
CA PHE A 272 20.86 4.60 -13.11
C PHE A 272 20.65 3.33 -13.93
N SER A 273 19.69 3.28 -14.86
CA SER A 273 19.39 2.03 -15.57
C SER A 273 20.35 1.69 -16.72
N GLY A 274 21.17 2.66 -17.14
CA GLY A 274 22.05 2.54 -18.31
C GLY A 274 21.35 2.69 -19.66
N LEU A 275 20.05 2.99 -19.66
CA LEU A 275 19.27 3.31 -20.86
C LEU A 275 19.49 4.75 -21.31
N ASP A 276 19.49 4.98 -22.61
CA ASP A 276 19.51 6.34 -23.14
C ASP A 276 18.12 7.01 -23.09
N GLY A 277 18.07 8.31 -23.39
CA GLY A 277 16.83 9.08 -23.33
C GLY A 277 15.75 8.63 -24.31
N GLU A 278 16.11 8.04 -25.46
CA GLU A 278 15.16 7.52 -26.44
C GLU A 278 14.54 6.21 -25.94
N GLU A 279 15.37 5.32 -25.41
CA GLU A 279 14.97 4.05 -24.78
C GLU A 279 14.05 4.28 -23.59
N VAL A 280 14.44 5.18 -22.66
CA VAL A 280 13.62 5.59 -21.51
C VAL A 280 12.26 6.12 -21.99
N GLY A 281 12.27 7.03 -22.97
CA GLY A 281 11.05 7.58 -23.54
C GLY A 281 10.14 6.52 -24.17
N SER A 282 10.72 5.53 -24.85
CA SER A 282 10.00 4.41 -25.44
C SER A 282 9.36 3.52 -24.38
N LEU A 283 10.10 3.20 -23.32
CA LEU A 283 9.62 2.42 -22.17
C LEU A 283 8.44 3.11 -21.47
N LEU A 284 8.58 4.39 -21.13
CA LEU A 284 7.51 5.14 -20.46
C LEU A 284 6.25 5.26 -21.31
N ARG A 285 6.38 5.48 -22.63
CA ARG A 285 5.24 5.46 -23.56
C ARG A 285 4.54 4.09 -23.62
N ALA A 286 5.28 3.00 -23.47
CA ALA A 286 4.71 1.66 -23.43
C ALA A 286 3.91 1.42 -22.13
N LEU A 287 4.40 1.94 -21.00
CA LEU A 287 3.76 1.83 -19.69
C LEU A 287 2.55 2.78 -19.53
N SER A 288 2.62 3.97 -20.16
CA SER A 288 1.59 5.00 -20.11
C SER A 288 0.32 4.70 -20.91
N LYS A 289 0.24 3.58 -21.64
CA LYS A 289 -0.92 3.27 -22.49
C LYS A 289 -2.19 3.17 -21.61
N PRO A 290 -3.16 4.09 -21.76
CA PRO A 290 -4.35 4.08 -20.94
C PRO A 290 -5.15 2.81 -21.19
N SER A 291 -5.81 2.30 -20.15
CA SER A 291 -6.77 1.21 -20.32
C SER A 291 -7.81 1.59 -21.37
N PHE A 292 -8.38 0.60 -22.07
CA PHE A 292 -9.44 0.84 -23.07
C PHE A 292 -10.58 1.71 -22.52
N ARG A 293 -10.94 1.54 -21.24
CA ARG A 293 -11.91 2.39 -20.51
C ARG A 293 -11.43 3.83 -20.31
N GLN A 294 -10.15 4.07 -20.02
CA GLN A 294 -9.59 5.42 -19.92
C GLN A 294 -9.49 6.10 -21.30
N ARG A 295 -9.22 5.34 -22.37
CA ARG A 295 -9.29 5.83 -23.75
C ARG A 295 -10.72 6.26 -24.12
N LEU A 296 -11.72 5.46 -23.76
CA LEU A 296 -13.14 5.79 -23.91
C LEU A 296 -13.53 7.03 -23.08
N LYS A 297 -13.18 7.12 -21.79
CA LYS A 297 -13.45 8.31 -20.97
C LYS A 297 -12.77 9.57 -21.53
N LYS A 298 -11.54 9.46 -22.03
CA LYS A 298 -10.79 10.59 -22.62
C LYS A 298 -11.33 10.99 -24.00
N ALA A 299 -11.77 10.02 -24.81
CA ALA A 299 -12.44 10.27 -26.09
C ALA A 299 -13.83 10.91 -25.86
N ALA A 300 -14.64 10.36 -24.95
CA ALA A 300 -15.93 10.91 -24.58
C ALA A 300 -15.81 12.37 -24.08
N ARG A 301 -14.78 12.68 -23.27
CA ARG A 301 -14.49 14.06 -22.82
C ARG A 301 -14.07 15.02 -23.94
N ARG A 302 -13.56 14.53 -25.06
CA ARG A 302 -13.17 15.35 -26.23
C ARG A 302 -14.35 15.66 -27.16
N TRP A 303 -15.38 14.84 -27.15
CA TRP A 303 -16.55 14.95 -28.02
C TRP A 303 -17.81 15.48 -27.31
N LEU A 304 -17.82 15.50 -25.97
CA LEU A 304 -18.92 16.02 -25.16
C LEU A 304 -18.71 17.50 -24.81
N PRO A 305 -19.74 18.36 -24.93
CA PRO A 305 -19.67 19.76 -24.49
C PRO A 305 -19.28 19.86 -23.00
N PRO A 306 -18.60 20.95 -22.57
CA PRO A 306 -18.12 21.11 -21.18
C PRO A 306 -19.19 20.87 -20.11
N VAL A 307 -20.45 21.19 -20.42
CA VAL A 307 -21.63 21.00 -19.55
C VAL A 307 -21.89 19.52 -19.24
N VAL A 308 -21.73 18.61 -20.22
CA VAL A 308 -21.99 17.16 -20.04
C VAL A 308 -20.81 16.45 -19.37
N SER A 309 -19.58 16.99 -19.53
CA SER A 309 -18.38 16.45 -18.86
C SER A 309 -18.45 16.50 -17.33
N SER A 310 -19.30 17.38 -16.77
CA SER A 310 -19.54 17.50 -15.34
C SER A 310 -20.39 16.36 -14.76
N TRP A 311 -21.19 15.68 -15.59
CA TRP A 311 -22.05 14.56 -15.20
C TRP A 311 -21.27 13.24 -15.09
N LEU A 312 -20.17 13.09 -15.83
CA LEU A 312 -19.25 11.94 -15.75
C LEU A 312 -18.32 11.98 -14.51
N LYS A 313 -18.54 12.90 -13.56
CA LYS A 313 -17.78 13.01 -12.31
C LYS A 313 -18.50 12.40 -11.09
N GLY A 314 -19.73 11.91 -11.24
CA GLY A 314 -20.46 11.19 -10.20
C GLY A 314 -20.69 9.75 -10.61
N GLU A 315 -19.80 8.88 -10.13
CA GLU A 315 -19.94 7.43 -9.85
C GLU A 315 -18.52 6.85 -9.68
#